data_AF-A0A164SXF3-F1
#
_entry.id   AF-A0A164SXF3-F1
#
_cell.length_a   1.000
_cell.length_b   1.000
_cell.length_c   1.000
_cell.angle_alpha   90.00
_cell.angle_beta   90.00
_cell.angle_gamma   90.00
#
_symmetry.space_group_name_H-M   'P 1'
#
loop_
_entity.id
_entity.type
_entity.pdbx_description
1 polymer ?
#
loop_
_entity_poly.entity_id
_entity_poly.type
_entity_poly.pdbx_seq_one_letter_code
_entity_poly.pdbx_strand_id
1 'polypeptide(L)'
;MQSVADPSFYNVNDFRNRTAAAARQSSATGVASPASSSTGNSHSLASGHINATIGRGHATQTRGKTFNGLLLILQTIKDSTDVFPPLKSSAAGLLVAIDICKTFKRNQEDWFAFAQDLTQFIVHINDGIKQSPHPTVITRLEEFTKELDLIFGEIVKLLRRNKAERFMQVKSDREILEGYQTRLRDKRDEFNTILLLQVSETMKELLEFSNIDRRYANSVIPERSY
;
A
#
# COMPACT_ATOMS: atom_id res chain seq x y z
N MET A 1 41.23 39.90 23.71
CA MET A 1 40.29 39.50 24.78
C MET A 1 39.45 38.37 24.21
N GLN A 2 39.82 37.09 24.41
CA GLN A 2 39.41 36.20 25.53
C GLN A 2 37.89 36.24 25.77
N SER A 3 37.12 35.15 25.85
CA SER A 3 37.43 33.73 26.07
C SER A 3 36.14 32.88 25.93
N VAL A 4 36.23 31.73 25.24
CA VAL A 4 35.79 30.37 25.65
C VAL A 4 34.38 30.14 26.23
N ALA A 5 33.58 29.28 25.57
CA ALA A 5 33.27 27.92 26.05
C ALA A 5 32.52 27.10 24.98
N ASP A 6 33.08 25.93 24.69
CA ASP A 6 32.60 24.86 23.82
C ASP A 6 32.32 23.62 24.73
N PRO A 7 32.10 22.40 24.22
CA PRO A 7 30.84 21.67 24.17
C PRO A 7 30.74 20.51 25.18
N SER A 8 29.54 19.95 25.40
CA SER A 8 29.40 18.65 26.09
C SER A 8 28.69 17.60 25.22
N PHE A 9 29.52 16.62 24.85
CA PHE A 9 29.18 15.26 24.45
C PHE A 9 28.49 14.50 25.57
N TYR A 10 27.58 13.58 25.23
CA TYR A 10 27.45 12.19 25.74
C TYR A 10 26.33 11.50 24.94
N ASN A 11 26.29 10.20 24.65
CA ASN A 11 27.29 9.16 24.48
C ASN A 11 26.55 7.99 23.81
N VAL A 12 27.20 7.32 22.86
CA VAL A 12 26.79 6.05 22.27
C VAL A 12 27.26 4.95 23.23
N ASN A 13 26.37 4.06 23.65
CA ASN A 13 26.62 2.64 23.99
C ASN A 13 25.57 2.14 24.99
N ASP A 14 24.65 1.29 24.54
CA ASP A 14 24.11 0.26 25.43
C ASP A 14 23.85 -1.04 24.65
N PHE A 15 24.91 -1.83 24.55
CA PHE A 15 24.92 -3.18 23.99
C PHE A 15 25.84 -4.01 24.89
N ARG A 16 25.31 -4.68 25.92
CA ARG A 16 25.69 -6.06 26.32
C ARG A 16 25.09 -6.52 27.64
N ASN A 17 24.81 -7.83 27.65
CA ASN A 17 24.87 -8.77 28.78
C ASN A 17 23.65 -8.85 29.71
N ARG A 18 22.79 -9.84 29.43
CA ARG A 18 22.31 -10.76 30.46
C ARG A 18 22.51 -12.19 30.01
N THR A 19 23.51 -12.83 30.61
CA THR A 19 23.79 -14.27 30.52
C THR A 19 23.52 -14.88 31.90
N ALA A 20 22.97 -16.10 31.88
CA ALA A 20 22.98 -17.14 32.91
C ALA A 20 22.08 -16.98 34.15
N ALA A 21 21.16 -17.94 34.37
CA ALA A 21 21.37 -19.08 35.28
C ALA A 21 20.11 -19.96 35.45
N ALA A 22 20.34 -21.21 35.90
CA ALA A 22 19.41 -22.29 36.29
C ALA A 22 18.82 -23.12 35.12
N ALA A 23 19.31 -24.31 34.72
CA ALA A 23 19.73 -25.54 35.42
C ALA A 23 18.57 -26.43 35.94
N ARG A 24 18.56 -27.68 35.43
CA ARG A 24 18.02 -28.94 36.01
C ARG A 24 16.48 -29.08 35.97
N GLN A 25 15.84 -30.23 35.75
CA GLN A 25 16.19 -31.65 35.72
C GLN A 25 14.96 -32.38 35.14
N SER A 26 15.13 -33.46 34.38
CA SER A 26 14.25 -34.65 34.42
C SER A 26 14.82 -35.76 33.53
N SER A 27 15.13 -36.87 34.18
CA SER A 27 15.66 -38.13 33.65
C SER A 27 14.56 -39.18 33.73
N ALA A 28 14.51 -40.13 32.77
CA ALA A 28 14.07 -41.55 32.88
C ALA A 28 13.65 -42.09 31.50
N THR A 29 14.46 -42.93 30.82
CA THR A 29 14.36 -44.42 30.78
C THR A 29 13.00 -44.94 30.27
N GLY A 30 12.86 -45.80 29.25
CA GLY A 30 13.78 -46.58 28.42
C GLY A 30 12.98 -47.64 27.63
N VAL A 31 13.72 -48.54 26.96
CA VAL A 31 13.34 -49.92 26.53
C VAL A 31 12.90 -50.15 25.06
N ALA A 32 13.88 -50.66 24.31
CA ALA A 32 13.91 -51.83 23.39
C ALA A 32 13.05 -51.92 22.10
N SER A 33 13.80 -52.15 21.00
CA SER A 33 13.42 -52.73 19.69
C SER A 33 12.96 -54.21 19.81
N PRO A 34 12.40 -54.85 18.75
CA PRO A 34 13.21 -55.38 17.64
C PRO A 34 12.54 -55.42 16.24
N ALA A 35 13.38 -55.78 15.26
CA ALA A 35 13.15 -55.87 13.82
C ALA A 35 12.50 -57.17 13.33
N SER A 36 12.00 -57.18 12.08
CA SER A 36 12.27 -58.13 10.96
C SER A 36 11.10 -58.12 9.95
N SER A 37 11.35 -57.68 8.70
CA SER A 37 11.42 -58.46 7.44
C SER A 37 10.06 -59.07 7.01
N SER A 38 9.63 -59.13 5.75
CA SER A 38 10.30 -59.56 4.51
C SER A 38 9.31 -59.32 3.33
N THR A 39 9.72 -58.74 2.20
CA THR A 39 10.01 -59.42 0.90
C THR A 39 8.82 -59.52 -0.07
N GLY A 40 9.01 -59.07 -1.32
CA GLY A 40 8.16 -59.47 -2.46
C GLY A 40 8.25 -58.63 -3.74
N ASN A 41 9.27 -58.92 -4.57
CA ASN A 41 9.35 -58.92 -6.06
C ASN A 41 8.78 -57.74 -6.89
N SER A 42 9.58 -57.00 -7.68
CA SER A 42 10.35 -57.33 -8.91
C SER A 42 9.54 -57.39 -10.21
N HIS A 43 10.21 -56.93 -11.30
CA HIS A 43 9.82 -56.78 -12.72
C HIS A 43 9.29 -55.37 -13.10
N SER A 44 9.69 -54.70 -14.18
CA SER A 44 10.81 -54.81 -15.12
C SER A 44 10.69 -53.65 -16.14
N LEU A 45 11.80 -53.34 -16.81
CA LEU A 45 11.94 -52.70 -18.13
C LEU A 45 11.67 -51.18 -18.30
N ALA A 46 12.79 -50.49 -18.45
CA ALA A 46 13.19 -49.82 -19.69
C ALA A 46 12.83 -48.34 -19.90
N SER A 47 13.89 -47.66 -20.34
CA SER A 47 13.91 -46.66 -21.41
C SER A 47 13.66 -45.20 -21.02
N GLY A 48 14.59 -44.35 -21.45
CA GLY A 48 14.33 -42.92 -21.57
C GLY A 48 15.37 -42.02 -20.92
N HIS A 49 16.62 -42.10 -21.38
CA HIS A 49 17.53 -40.97 -21.32
C HIS A 49 16.89 -39.81 -22.10
N ILE A 50 16.39 -38.79 -21.41
CA ILE A 50 16.12 -37.48 -22.02
C ILE A 50 16.60 -36.40 -21.06
N ASN A 51 17.85 -35.98 -21.28
CA ASN A 51 18.30 -34.68 -20.85
C ASN A 51 17.45 -33.64 -21.61
N ALA A 52 16.45 -33.08 -20.93
CA ALA A 52 15.75 -31.88 -21.39
C ALA A 52 16.12 -30.72 -20.46
N THR A 53 17.32 -30.20 -20.68
CA THR A 53 17.71 -28.83 -20.31
C THR A 53 16.90 -27.87 -21.18
N ILE A 54 15.63 -27.62 -20.87
CA ILE A 54 14.82 -26.65 -21.60
C ILE A 54 13.92 -25.89 -20.61
N GLY A 55 14.13 -24.57 -20.54
CA GLY A 55 13.02 -23.64 -20.27
C GLY A 55 12.98 -22.90 -18.92
N ARG A 56 14.04 -22.88 -18.12
CA ARG A 56 14.08 -22.03 -16.92
C ARG A 56 14.58 -20.62 -17.29
N GLY A 57 13.79 -19.84 -18.03
CA GLY A 57 14.25 -18.54 -18.53
C GLY A 57 13.22 -17.45 -18.83
N HIS A 58 11.92 -17.73 -18.91
CA HIS A 58 10.98 -16.74 -19.46
C HIS A 58 10.01 -16.05 -18.47
N ALA A 59 9.85 -16.55 -17.25
CA ALA A 59 8.92 -15.96 -16.27
C ALA A 59 9.40 -14.63 -15.65
N THR A 60 10.67 -14.29 -15.78
CA THR A 60 11.24 -13.04 -15.23
C THR A 60 11.04 -11.84 -16.16
N GLN A 61 10.88 -12.06 -17.46
CA GLN A 61 10.85 -10.98 -18.46
C GLN A 61 9.46 -10.31 -18.59
N THR A 62 8.37 -11.02 -18.32
CA THR A 62 7.02 -10.43 -18.23
C THR A 62 6.83 -9.67 -16.91
N ARG A 63 7.43 -10.14 -15.82
CA ARG A 63 7.34 -9.51 -14.47
C ARG A 63 7.90 -8.09 -14.42
N GLY A 64 8.98 -7.80 -15.14
CA GLY A 64 9.54 -6.45 -15.21
C GLY A 64 8.64 -5.47 -15.98
N LYS A 65 7.88 -5.96 -16.96
CA LYS A 65 7.09 -5.11 -17.86
C LYS A 65 5.87 -4.49 -17.17
N THR A 66 5.23 -5.20 -16.25
CA THR A 66 4.00 -4.72 -15.58
C THR A 66 4.30 -3.61 -14.57
N PHE A 67 5.32 -3.78 -13.72
CA PHE A 67 5.75 -2.72 -12.80
C PHE A 67 6.28 -1.47 -13.53
N ASN A 68 6.93 -1.63 -14.68
CA ASN A 68 7.38 -0.50 -15.48
C ASN A 68 6.21 0.37 -15.98
N GLY A 69 5.05 -0.24 -16.27
CA GLY A 69 3.83 0.49 -16.60
C GLY A 69 3.34 1.35 -15.44
N LEU A 70 3.27 0.80 -14.22
CA LEU A 70 2.90 1.55 -13.02
C LEU A 70 3.86 2.70 -12.74
N LEU A 71 5.17 2.47 -12.87
CA LEU A 71 6.19 3.50 -12.72
C LEU A 71 5.99 4.66 -13.71
N LEU A 72 5.69 4.36 -14.98
CA LEU A 72 5.46 5.38 -16.00
C LEU A 72 4.23 6.24 -15.69
N ILE A 73 3.13 5.59 -15.29
CA ILE A 73 1.88 6.29 -14.89
C ILE A 73 2.16 7.21 -13.70
N LEU A 74 2.79 6.69 -12.65
CA LEU A 74 3.07 7.47 -11.44
C LEU A 74 4.05 8.61 -11.69
N GLN A 75 5.06 8.39 -12.54
CA GLN A 75 5.99 9.45 -12.93
C GLN A 75 5.26 10.56 -13.69
N THR A 76 4.37 10.19 -14.61
CA THR A 76 3.52 11.15 -15.33
C THR A 76 2.62 11.94 -14.38
N ILE A 77 1.99 11.27 -13.40
CA ILE A 77 1.14 11.95 -12.41
C ILE A 77 1.96 12.89 -11.56
N LYS A 78 3.08 12.42 -11.01
CA LYS A 78 4.01 13.20 -10.19
C LYS A 78 4.45 14.48 -10.91
N ASP A 79 4.80 14.37 -12.19
CA ASP A 79 5.23 15.52 -13.00
C ASP A 79 4.05 16.45 -13.37
N SER A 80 2.82 15.92 -13.47
CA SER A 80 1.61 16.71 -13.76
C SER A 80 0.98 17.39 -12.53
N THR A 81 1.40 17.02 -11.32
CA THR A 81 0.78 17.42 -10.03
C THR A 81 1.66 18.37 -9.24
N ASP A 82 2.52 19.14 -9.91
CA ASP A 82 3.41 20.12 -9.27
C ASP A 82 2.66 21.18 -8.47
N VAL A 83 1.42 21.49 -8.85
CA VAL A 83 0.52 22.42 -8.15
C VAL A 83 -0.22 21.79 -6.96
N PHE A 84 -0.07 20.48 -6.73
CA PHE A 84 -0.75 19.75 -5.66
C PHE A 84 0.26 18.90 -4.84
N PRO A 85 1.02 19.54 -3.93
CA PRO A 85 2.14 18.90 -3.24
C PRO A 85 1.84 17.58 -2.52
N PRO A 86 0.70 17.39 -1.84
CA PRO A 86 0.39 16.13 -1.15
C PRO A 86 0.28 14.92 -2.10
N LEU A 87 -0.32 15.11 -3.28
CA LEU A 87 -0.47 14.05 -4.28
C LEU A 87 0.87 13.72 -4.94
N LYS A 88 1.68 14.75 -5.22
CA LYS A 88 3.04 14.57 -5.73
C LYS A 88 3.90 13.75 -4.77
N SER A 89 3.84 14.05 -3.46
CA SER A 89 4.55 13.30 -2.43
C SER A 89 4.09 11.84 -2.37
N SER A 90 2.77 11.63 -2.36
CA SER A 90 2.17 10.29 -2.38
C SER A 90 2.61 9.45 -3.59
N ALA A 91 2.57 10.03 -4.80
CA ALA A 91 3.03 9.38 -6.02
C ALA A 91 4.53 9.04 -5.95
N ALA A 92 5.36 9.94 -5.41
CA ALA A 92 6.77 9.68 -5.19
C ALA A 92 7.04 8.56 -4.16
N GLY A 93 6.26 8.53 -3.06
CA GLY A 93 6.32 7.46 -2.07
C GLY A 93 6.00 6.10 -2.68
N LEU A 94 4.95 6.02 -3.50
CA LEU A 94 4.56 4.79 -4.19
C LEU A 94 5.58 4.35 -5.24
N LEU A 95 6.19 5.28 -5.99
CA LEU A 95 7.30 4.97 -6.89
C LEU A 95 8.44 4.25 -6.17
N VAL A 96 8.84 4.76 -5.00
CA VAL A 96 9.88 4.15 -4.16
C VAL A 96 9.45 2.78 -3.65
N ALA A 97 8.20 2.64 -3.20
CA ALA A 97 7.68 1.36 -2.74
C ALA A 97 7.68 0.30 -3.85
N ILE A 98 7.22 0.65 -5.04
CA ILE A 98 7.24 -0.22 -6.23
C ILE A 98 8.67 -0.65 -6.57
N ASP A 99 9.63 0.29 -6.60
CA ASP A 99 11.02 -0.03 -6.92
C ASP A 99 11.62 -1.04 -5.93
N ILE A 100 11.29 -0.90 -4.64
CA ILE A 100 11.67 -1.88 -3.62
C ILE A 100 10.95 -3.22 -3.86
N CYS A 101 9.65 -3.23 -4.10
CA CYS A 101 8.85 -4.45 -4.33
C CYS A 101 9.29 -5.23 -5.58
N LYS A 102 9.79 -4.58 -6.62
CA LYS A 102 10.36 -5.23 -7.81
C LYS A 102 11.52 -6.17 -7.47
N THR A 103 12.22 -5.92 -6.37
CA THR A 103 13.35 -6.75 -5.93
C THR A 103 12.92 -8.03 -5.20
N PHE A 104 11.64 -8.21 -4.89
CA PHE A 104 11.17 -9.37 -4.13
C PHE A 104 11.03 -10.61 -5.00
N LYS A 105 11.48 -11.74 -4.45
CA LYS A 105 11.31 -13.05 -5.09
C LYS A 105 10.03 -13.78 -4.64
N ARG A 106 9.45 -13.40 -3.50
CA ARG A 106 8.24 -13.99 -2.89
C ARG A 106 7.18 -12.90 -2.64
N ASN A 107 5.90 -13.28 -2.66
CA ASN A 107 4.72 -12.40 -2.52
C ASN A 107 4.68 -11.22 -3.50
N GLN A 108 5.44 -11.31 -4.59
CA GLN A 108 5.53 -10.22 -5.57
C GLN A 108 4.17 -9.91 -6.21
N GLU A 109 3.32 -10.92 -6.37
CA GLU A 109 1.98 -10.79 -6.94
C GLU A 109 1.04 -10.00 -6.03
N ASP A 110 1.05 -10.27 -4.71
CA ASP A 110 0.27 -9.51 -3.73
C ASP A 110 0.73 -8.05 -3.66
N TRP A 111 2.04 -7.83 -3.65
CA TRP A 111 2.62 -6.48 -3.70
C TRP A 111 2.32 -5.77 -5.02
N PHE A 112 2.30 -6.49 -6.14
CA PHE A 112 1.96 -5.93 -7.44
C PHE A 112 0.48 -5.53 -7.49
N ALA A 113 -0.43 -6.41 -7.08
CA ALA A 113 -1.86 -6.13 -7.01
C ALA A 113 -2.13 -4.90 -6.12
N PHE A 114 -1.49 -4.86 -4.94
CA PHE A 114 -1.57 -3.71 -4.05
C PHE A 114 -1.07 -2.42 -4.70
N ALA A 115 0.09 -2.46 -5.36
CA ALA A 115 0.63 -1.29 -6.07
C ALA A 115 -0.25 -0.85 -7.24
N GLN A 116 -0.89 -1.79 -7.94
CA GLN A 116 -1.81 -1.51 -9.03
C GLN A 116 -3.07 -0.80 -8.51
N ASP A 117 -3.71 -1.34 -7.47
CA ASP A 117 -4.88 -0.73 -6.84
C ASP A 117 -4.59 0.71 -6.38
N LEU A 118 -3.42 0.90 -5.76
CA LEU A 118 -2.95 2.20 -5.31
C LEU A 118 -2.66 3.17 -6.46
N THR A 119 -2.07 2.68 -7.56
CA THR A 119 -1.80 3.51 -8.74
C THR A 119 -3.11 3.96 -9.38
N GLN A 120 -4.06 3.05 -9.56
CA GLN A 120 -5.39 3.37 -10.07
C GLN A 120 -6.09 4.40 -9.18
N PHE A 121 -5.91 4.27 -7.87
CA PHE A 121 -6.50 5.20 -6.94
C PHE A 121 -5.90 6.61 -7.02
N ILE A 122 -4.57 6.74 -7.12
CA ILE A 122 -3.90 8.02 -7.38
C ILE A 122 -4.36 8.64 -8.70
N VAL A 123 -4.62 7.84 -9.74
CA VAL A 123 -5.23 8.30 -11.01
C VAL A 123 -6.60 8.92 -10.76
N HIS A 124 -7.50 8.23 -10.05
CA HIS A 124 -8.83 8.75 -9.75
C HIS A 124 -8.80 10.06 -8.96
N ILE A 125 -7.88 10.19 -7.99
CA ILE A 125 -7.67 11.43 -7.24
C ILE A 125 -7.24 12.55 -8.18
N ASN A 126 -6.24 12.30 -9.04
CA ASN A 126 -5.76 13.28 -10.00
C ASN A 126 -6.86 13.75 -10.97
N ASP A 127 -7.68 12.81 -11.46
CA ASP A 127 -8.81 13.13 -12.32
C ASP A 127 -9.88 13.93 -11.55
N GLY A 128 -10.14 13.58 -10.29
CA GLY A 128 -11.03 14.32 -9.40
C GLY A 128 -10.60 15.78 -9.19
N ILE A 129 -9.31 16.03 -8.99
CA ILE A 129 -8.76 17.41 -8.89
C ILE A 129 -9.01 18.18 -10.18
N LYS A 130 -8.77 17.56 -11.33
CA LYS A 130 -8.90 18.22 -12.63
C LYS A 130 -10.35 18.50 -13.00
N GLN A 131 -11.27 17.63 -12.58
CA GLN A 131 -12.69 17.72 -12.94
C GLN A 131 -13.49 18.61 -11.98
N SER A 132 -13.05 18.74 -10.72
CA SER A 132 -13.81 19.49 -9.70
C SER A 132 -13.05 20.72 -9.21
N PRO A 133 -13.43 21.94 -9.66
CA PRO A 133 -12.89 23.18 -9.09
C PRO A 133 -13.55 23.53 -7.73
N HIS A 134 -14.40 22.67 -7.17
CA HIS A 134 -15.13 22.99 -5.95
C HIS A 134 -14.17 23.01 -4.74
N PRO A 135 -14.00 24.16 -4.06
CA PRO A 135 -12.97 24.33 -3.04
C PRO A 135 -13.08 23.32 -1.89
N THR A 136 -14.29 23.03 -1.42
CA THR A 136 -14.51 22.01 -0.38
C THR A 136 -14.05 20.61 -0.80
N VAL A 137 -14.29 20.21 -2.05
CA VAL A 137 -13.83 18.89 -2.56
C VAL A 137 -12.31 18.85 -2.58
N ILE A 138 -11.67 19.95 -3.03
CA ILE A 138 -10.22 20.10 -3.05
C ILE A 138 -9.65 19.99 -1.62
N THR A 139 -10.20 20.70 -0.63
CA THR A 139 -9.75 20.62 0.77
C THR A 139 -9.85 19.21 1.33
N ARG A 140 -10.96 18.50 1.10
CA ARG A 140 -11.12 17.11 1.54
C ARG A 140 -10.14 16.17 0.87
N LEU A 141 -9.86 16.40 -0.40
CA LEU A 141 -8.89 15.62 -1.13
C LEU A 141 -7.46 15.89 -0.65
N GLU A 142 -7.14 17.11 -0.24
CA GLU A 142 -5.87 17.44 0.41
C GLU A 142 -5.70 16.72 1.76
N GLU A 143 -6.72 16.72 2.61
CA GLU A 143 -6.72 15.98 3.88
C GLU A 143 -6.46 14.49 3.64
N PHE A 144 -7.18 13.94 2.67
CA PHE A 144 -7.08 12.54 2.32
C PHE A 144 -5.71 12.17 1.72
N THR A 145 -5.16 13.01 0.84
CA THR A 145 -3.82 12.78 0.24
C THR A 145 -2.68 12.94 1.24
N LYS A 146 -2.85 13.71 2.32
CA LYS A 146 -1.90 13.73 3.44
C LYS A 146 -1.88 12.40 4.21
N GLU A 147 -3.04 11.82 4.47
CA GLU A 147 -3.13 10.49 5.10
C GLU A 147 -2.51 9.40 4.21
N LEU A 148 -2.73 9.48 2.90
CA LEU A 148 -2.05 8.61 1.93
C LEU A 148 -0.53 8.76 2.02
N ASP A 149 -0.01 9.98 2.04
CA ASP A 149 1.43 10.24 2.15
C ASP A 149 2.02 9.65 3.44
N LEU A 150 1.31 9.75 4.57
CA LEU A 150 1.71 9.11 5.83
C LEU A 150 1.76 7.59 5.72
N ILE A 151 0.71 6.97 5.16
CA ILE A 151 0.65 5.52 4.93
C ILE A 151 1.81 5.08 4.01
N PHE A 152 2.08 5.83 2.93
CA PHE A 152 3.21 5.53 2.06
C PHE A 152 4.56 5.69 2.77
N GLY A 153 4.70 6.71 3.61
CA GLY A 153 5.88 6.88 4.44
C GLY A 153 6.11 5.68 5.37
N GLU A 154 5.07 5.15 6.00
CA GLU A 154 5.13 3.94 6.83
C GLU A 154 5.50 2.70 6.01
N ILE A 155 4.85 2.50 4.87
CA ILE A 155 5.16 1.40 3.94
C ILE A 155 6.62 1.49 3.52
N VAL A 156 7.10 2.63 3.02
CA VAL A 156 8.51 2.77 2.59
C VAL A 156 9.48 2.51 3.74
N LYS A 157 9.20 2.99 4.96
CA LYS A 157 10.02 2.71 6.15
C LYS A 157 10.09 1.21 6.44
N LEU A 158 8.93 0.53 6.46
CA LEU A 158 8.84 -0.91 6.61
C LEU A 158 9.64 -1.59 5.49
N LEU A 159 9.46 -1.14 4.25
CA LEU A 159 10.07 -1.77 3.10
C LEU A 159 11.60 -1.60 3.05
N ARG A 160 12.14 -0.52 3.64
CA ARG A 160 13.59 -0.26 3.70
C ARG A 160 14.28 -1.02 4.82
N ARG A 161 13.67 -1.10 6.01
CA ARG A 161 14.27 -1.75 7.18
C ARG A 161 14.49 -3.25 6.97
N ASN A 162 13.63 -3.87 6.17
CA ASN A 162 13.43 -5.32 6.19
C ASN A 162 14.25 -6.11 5.14
N LYS A 163 15.26 -5.54 4.46
CA LYS A 163 15.98 -6.25 3.37
C LYS A 163 16.61 -7.59 3.79
N ALA A 164 17.08 -7.72 5.03
CA ALA A 164 17.71 -8.94 5.55
C ALA A 164 16.72 -9.90 6.26
N GLU A 165 15.73 -9.39 7.00
CA GLU A 165 14.71 -10.18 7.70
C GLU A 165 13.60 -10.72 6.77
N ARG A 166 13.39 -10.07 5.60
CA ARG A 166 12.41 -10.44 4.56
C ARG A 166 12.48 -11.85 4.01
N PHE A 167 13.63 -12.49 4.09
CA PHE A 167 13.77 -13.84 3.60
C PHE A 167 13.07 -14.87 4.51
N MET A 168 12.76 -14.53 5.76
CA MET A 168 12.26 -15.49 6.76
C MET A 168 10.81 -15.28 7.23
N GLN A 169 10.16 -14.12 7.06
CA GLN A 169 8.81 -13.86 7.62
C GLN A 169 7.73 -13.43 6.60
N VAL A 170 7.58 -14.22 5.54
CA VAL A 170 6.57 -14.06 4.49
C VAL A 170 5.12 -13.92 5.02
N LYS A 171 4.80 -14.59 6.12
CA LYS A 171 3.45 -14.55 6.73
C LYS A 171 3.18 -13.22 7.45
N SER A 172 4.16 -12.70 8.19
CA SER A 172 4.01 -11.43 8.91
C SER A 172 3.92 -10.25 7.95
N ASP A 173 4.71 -10.26 6.87
CA ASP A 173 4.62 -9.23 5.82
C ASP A 173 3.23 -9.19 5.16
N ARG A 174 2.58 -10.35 5.00
CA ARG A 174 1.22 -10.44 4.45
C ARG A 174 0.18 -9.85 5.40
N GLU A 175 0.22 -10.19 6.68
CA GLU A 175 -0.69 -9.63 7.70
C GLU A 175 -0.55 -8.10 7.79
N ILE A 176 0.68 -7.58 7.70
CA ILE A 176 0.94 -6.14 7.69
C ILE A 176 0.38 -5.49 6.41
N LEU A 177 0.56 -6.13 5.25
CA LEU A 177 0.01 -5.64 3.99
C LEU A 177 -1.53 -5.59 4.02
N GLU A 178 -2.18 -6.62 4.54
CA GLU A 178 -3.63 -6.67 4.74
C GLU A 178 -4.11 -5.55 5.68
N GLY A 179 -3.33 -5.24 6.72
CA GLY A 179 -3.57 -4.09 7.60
C GLY A 179 -3.56 -2.75 6.85
N TYR A 180 -2.55 -2.52 5.99
CA TYR A 180 -2.49 -1.32 5.16
C TYR A 180 -3.63 -1.24 4.14
N GLN A 181 -3.98 -2.35 3.50
CA GLN A 181 -5.11 -2.43 2.58
C GLN A 181 -6.43 -2.07 3.27
N THR A 182 -6.63 -2.55 4.50
CA THR A 182 -7.81 -2.25 5.30
C THR A 182 -7.86 -0.76 5.64
N ARG A 183 -6.77 -0.20 6.19
CA ARG A 183 -6.70 1.23 6.53
C ARG A 183 -6.93 2.14 5.32
N LEU A 184 -6.40 1.78 4.15
CA LEU A 184 -6.64 2.51 2.89
C LEU A 184 -8.09 2.43 2.44
N ARG A 185 -8.70 1.25 2.55
CA ARG A 185 -10.12 1.04 2.22
C ARG A 185 -11.02 1.89 3.11
N ASP A 186 -10.79 1.84 4.42
CA ASP A 186 -11.56 2.61 5.40
C ASP A 186 -11.47 4.12 5.10
N LYS A 187 -10.26 4.61 4.82
CA LYS A 187 -10.05 6.02 4.48
C LYS A 187 -10.74 6.40 3.17
N ARG A 188 -10.70 5.53 2.16
CA ARG A 188 -11.40 5.77 0.89
C ARG A 188 -12.91 5.81 1.09
N ASP A 189 -13.45 4.91 1.90
CA ASP A 189 -14.87 4.82 2.16
C ASP A 189 -15.36 6.02 2.99
N GLU A 190 -14.54 6.50 3.94
CA GLU A 190 -14.72 7.78 4.64
C GLU A 190 -14.78 8.95 3.64
N PHE A 191 -13.81 9.04 2.74
CA PHE A 191 -13.77 10.09 1.70
C PHE A 191 -14.99 10.05 0.78
N ASN A 192 -15.37 8.87 0.28
CA ASN A 192 -16.56 8.69 -0.57
C ASN A 192 -17.85 9.10 0.14
N THR A 193 -17.97 8.77 1.43
CA THR A 193 -19.13 9.15 2.25
C THR A 193 -19.22 10.67 2.36
N ILE A 194 -18.10 11.35 2.64
CA ILE A 194 -18.04 12.81 2.72
C ILE A 194 -18.45 13.45 1.39
N LEU A 195 -17.92 12.95 0.26
CA LEU A 195 -18.29 13.46 -1.06
C LEU A 195 -19.78 13.29 -1.35
N LEU A 196 -20.34 12.11 -1.04
CA LEU A 196 -21.76 11.83 -1.29
C LEU A 196 -22.66 12.74 -0.46
N LEU A 197 -22.31 12.97 0.81
CA LEU A 197 -23.02 13.92 1.67
C LEU A 197 -23.02 15.33 1.07
N GLN A 198 -21.88 15.78 0.56
CA GLN A 198 -21.78 17.11 -0.02
C GLN A 198 -22.56 17.26 -1.34
N VAL A 199 -22.58 16.23 -2.19
CA VAL A 199 -23.43 16.21 -3.38
C VAL A 199 -24.91 16.28 -2.98
N SER A 200 -25.31 15.58 -1.92
CA SER A 200 -26.70 15.62 -1.44
C SER A 200 -27.09 17.00 -0.89
N GLU A 201 -26.17 17.67 -0.19
CA GLU A 201 -26.40 19.01 0.37
C GLU A 201 -26.52 20.06 -0.74
N THR A 202 -25.61 20.05 -1.72
CA THR A 202 -25.66 20.96 -2.87
C THR A 202 -26.91 20.74 -3.74
N MET A 203 -27.35 19.49 -3.94
CA MET A 203 -28.62 19.21 -4.64
C MET A 203 -29.83 19.73 -3.87
N LYS A 204 -29.83 19.61 -2.54
CA LYS A 204 -30.90 20.14 -1.70
C LYS A 204 -30.98 21.66 -1.80
N GLU A 205 -29.85 22.35 -1.73
CA GLU A 205 -29.81 23.82 -1.89
C GLU A 205 -30.35 24.26 -3.27
N LEU A 206 -29.93 23.59 -4.35
CA LEU A 206 -30.43 23.88 -5.70
C LEU A 206 -31.95 23.67 -5.84
N LEU A 207 -32.48 22.62 -5.21
CA LEU A 207 -33.93 22.38 -5.19
C LEU A 207 -34.67 23.50 -4.45
N GLU A 208 -34.16 23.94 -3.30
CA GLU A 208 -34.74 25.05 -2.54
C GLU A 208 -34.73 26.36 -3.35
N PHE A 209 -33.61 26.70 -4.00
CA PHE A 209 -33.53 27.88 -4.87
C PHE A 209 -34.55 27.83 -6.01
N SER A 210 -34.67 26.69 -6.69
CA SER A 210 -35.64 26.53 -7.78
C SER A 210 -37.11 26.68 -7.33
N ASN A 211 -37.42 26.22 -6.11
CA ASN A 211 -38.75 26.34 -5.52
C ASN A 211 -39.07 27.80 -5.16
N ILE A 212 -38.08 28.54 -4.70
CA ILE A 212 -38.21 29.96 -4.37
C ILE A 212 -38.43 30.80 -5.63
N ASP A 213 -37.61 30.61 -6.68
CA ASP A 213 -37.75 31.33 -7.96
C ASP A 213 -39.12 31.10 -8.60
N ARG A 214 -39.63 29.86 -8.54
CA ARG A 214 -40.97 29.52 -9.05
C ARG A 214 -42.09 30.23 -8.29
N ARG A 215 -41.94 30.42 -6.97
CA ARG A 215 -42.92 31.18 -6.16
C ARG A 215 -42.90 32.67 -6.52
N TYR A 216 -41.72 33.24 -6.75
CA TYR A 216 -41.62 34.64 -7.19
C TYR A 216 -42.23 34.86 -8.57
N ALA A 217 -41.95 33.98 -9.56
CA ALA A 217 -42.52 34.07 -10.90
C ALA A 217 -44.06 34.04 -10.92
N ASN A 218 -44.68 33.23 -10.05
CA ASN A 218 -46.13 33.15 -9.94
C ASN A 218 -46.76 34.35 -9.22
N SER A 219 -46.01 35.07 -8.38
CA SER A 219 -46.51 36.24 -7.63
C SER A 219 -46.52 37.56 -8.42
N VAL A 220 -45.86 37.59 -9.59
CA VAL A 220 -45.64 38.82 -10.38
C VAL A 220 -46.56 38.93 -11.60
N ILE A 221 -47.57 38.05 -11.76
CA ILE A 221 -48.60 38.24 -12.80
C ILE A 221 -49.63 39.23 -12.24
N PRO A 222 -49.66 40.51 -12.68
CA PRO A 222 -50.68 41.44 -12.23
C PRO A 222 -51.98 41.06 -12.95
N GLU A 223 -53.07 40.91 -12.20
CA GLU A 223 -54.43 40.94 -12.74
C GLU A 223 -54.61 42.24 -13.53
N ARG A 224 -54.33 42.22 -14.83
CA ARG A 224 -54.88 43.19 -15.76
C ARG A 224 -56.32 42.79 -16.02
N SER A 225 -57.16 43.18 -15.07
CA SER A 225 -58.61 43.20 -15.23
C SER A 225 -58.95 44.25 -16.30
N TYR A 226 -59.52 43.78 -17.41
CA TYR A 226 -60.14 44.59 -18.46
C TYR A 226 -61.56 44.99 -18.07
#